data_AF-Q1L5T5-F1
#
_entry.id   AF-Q1L5T5-F1
#
_cell.length_a   1.000
_cell.length_b   1.000
_cell.length_c   1.000
_cell.angle_alpha   90.00
_cell.angle_beta   90.00
_cell.angle_gamma   90.00
#
_symmetry.space_group_name_H-M   'P 1'
#
loop_
_entity.id
_entity.type
_entity.pdbx_description
1 polymer ?
#
loop_
_entity_poly.entity_id
_entity_poly.type
_entity_poly.pdbx_seq_one_letter_code
_entity_poly.pdbx_strand_id
1 'polypeptide(L)'
;VSYGWLLRSLHANGASWFFICIYFHIGRGMYYGSYLYQHTWNIGVILLFLTMGTAFLGYVLPWGQMSFWGATVITNLLSAIPYLGKMLVEWVWGGFAVDNATLTRFFTLHFLLPFAILGLTLLHLLFLHETGSNNPLGLNSDGEKVPFHSYYSFKDLVGF
;
A
#
# COMPACT_ATOMS: atom_id res chain seq x y z
N VAL A 1 4.94 25.91 -12.80
CA VAL A 1 5.30 25.59 -11.39
C VAL A 1 6.80 25.27 -11.34
N SER A 2 7.60 26.05 -10.62
CA SER A 2 9.03 25.75 -10.43
C SER A 2 9.22 24.38 -9.80
N TYR A 3 10.12 23.56 -10.36
CA TYR A 3 10.35 22.15 -9.97
C TYR A 3 9.11 21.24 -9.99
N GLY A 4 8.00 21.66 -10.62
CA GLY A 4 6.78 20.83 -10.69
C GLY A 4 6.99 19.52 -11.46
N TRP A 5 7.83 19.54 -12.50
CA TRP A 5 8.22 18.33 -13.24
C TRP A 5 8.93 17.32 -12.33
N LEU A 6 9.79 17.80 -11.43
CA LEU A 6 10.56 16.97 -10.52
C LEU A 6 9.65 16.34 -9.49
N LEU A 7 8.77 17.13 -8.85
CA LEU A 7 7.79 16.62 -7.89
C LEU A 7 6.88 15.57 -8.51
N ARG A 8 6.36 15.83 -9.72
CA ARG A 8 5.52 14.87 -10.46
C ARG A 8 6.27 13.57 -10.74
N SER A 9 7.50 13.67 -11.23
CA SER A 9 8.33 12.50 -11.54
C SER A 9 8.70 11.72 -10.28
N LEU A 10 9.05 12.38 -9.19
CA LEU A 10 9.33 11.73 -7.91
C LEU A 10 8.11 11.00 -7.37
N HIS A 11 6.92 11.61 -7.42
CA HIS A 11 5.70 10.99 -6.93
C HIS A 11 5.32 9.76 -7.77
N ALA A 12 5.36 9.88 -9.10
CA ALA A 12 5.00 8.79 -10.01
C ALA A 12 5.98 7.61 -9.91
N ASN A 13 7.30 7.86 -9.98
CA ASN A 13 8.30 6.80 -9.86
C ASN A 13 8.40 6.26 -8.43
N GLY A 14 8.15 7.11 -7.42
CA GLY A 14 8.11 6.73 -6.02
C GLY A 14 7.04 5.68 -5.74
N ALA A 15 5.86 5.79 -6.37
CA ALA A 15 4.83 4.76 -6.28
C ALA A 15 5.34 3.39 -6.80
N SER A 16 6.04 3.35 -7.94
CA SER A 16 6.64 2.12 -8.47
C SER A 16 7.70 1.54 -7.53
N TRP A 17 8.60 2.37 -7.02
CA TRP A 17 9.60 1.95 -6.02
C TRP A 17 8.95 1.41 -4.75
N PHE A 18 7.86 2.01 -4.29
CA PHE A 18 7.14 1.55 -3.11
C PHE A 18 6.60 0.11 -3.29
N PHE A 19 6.03 -0.20 -4.46
CA PHE A 19 5.59 -1.58 -4.76
C PHE A 19 6.75 -2.56 -4.89
N ILE A 20 7.88 -2.16 -5.49
CA ILE A 20 9.09 -2.99 -5.55
C ILE A 20 9.52 -3.37 -4.12
N CYS A 21 9.61 -2.40 -3.21
CA CYS A 21 9.94 -2.64 -1.80
C CYS A 21 8.93 -3.56 -1.10
N ILE A 22 7.62 -3.35 -1.32
CA ILE A 22 6.56 -4.19 -0.76
C ILE A 22 6.67 -5.64 -1.25
N TYR A 23 6.92 -5.85 -2.54
CA TYR A 23 7.05 -7.20 -3.09
C TYR A 23 8.29 -7.92 -2.56
N PHE A 24 9.43 -7.25 -2.44
CA PHE A 24 10.59 -7.82 -1.76
C PHE A 24 10.30 -8.11 -0.28
N HIS A 25 9.60 -7.22 0.41
CA HIS A 25 9.22 -7.40 1.80
C HIS A 25 8.33 -8.63 2.02
N ILE A 26 7.31 -8.81 1.17
CA ILE A 26 6.42 -9.99 1.17
C ILE A 26 7.22 -11.25 0.82
N GLY A 27 8.05 -11.20 -0.22
CA GLY A 27 8.91 -12.31 -0.65
C GLY A 27 9.83 -12.80 0.47
N ARG A 28 10.49 -11.87 1.18
CA ARG A 28 11.27 -12.16 2.38
C ARG A 28 10.43 -12.85 3.45
N GLY A 29 9.23 -12.34 3.70
CA GLY A 29 8.31 -12.89 4.70
C GLY A 29 7.89 -14.33 4.39
N MET A 30 7.62 -14.64 3.12
CA MET A 30 7.32 -15.99 2.66
C MET A 30 8.54 -16.92 2.77
N TYR A 31 9.69 -16.47 2.27
CA TYR A 31 10.92 -17.29 2.22
C TYR A 31 11.40 -17.72 3.61
N TYR A 32 11.38 -16.81 4.60
CA TYR A 32 11.83 -17.09 5.96
C TYR A 32 10.71 -17.51 6.93
N GLY A 33 9.49 -17.78 6.45
CA GLY A 33 8.39 -18.20 7.33
C GLY A 33 7.90 -17.13 8.30
N SER A 34 8.12 -15.84 8.01
CA SER A 34 7.72 -14.74 8.91
C SER A 34 6.20 -14.53 8.96
N TYR A 35 5.45 -15.14 8.05
CA TYR A 35 3.97 -15.16 8.09
C TYR A 35 3.41 -15.90 9.32
N LEU A 36 4.24 -16.67 10.03
CA LEU A 36 3.86 -17.29 11.30
C LEU A 36 3.55 -16.27 12.40
N TYR A 37 4.06 -15.03 12.29
CA TYR A 37 3.62 -13.91 13.13
C TYR A 37 2.29 -13.36 12.64
N GLN A 38 1.21 -14.09 12.91
CA GLN A 38 -0.10 -13.90 12.29
C GLN A 38 -0.65 -12.47 12.41
N HIS A 39 -0.52 -11.82 13.57
CA HIS A 39 -0.98 -10.44 13.73
C HIS A 39 -0.23 -9.48 12.81
N THR A 40 1.11 -9.50 12.86
CA THR A 40 1.98 -8.70 11.99
C THR A 40 1.69 -8.98 10.52
N TRP A 41 1.60 -10.26 10.12
CA TRP A 41 1.33 -10.68 8.74
C TRP A 41 -0.04 -10.19 8.24
N ASN A 42 -1.10 -10.38 9.01
CA ASN A 42 -2.45 -9.99 8.62
C ASN A 42 -2.58 -8.46 8.50
N ILE A 43 -1.96 -7.68 9.38
CA ILE A 43 -1.87 -6.22 9.20
C ILE A 43 -1.08 -5.88 7.93
N GLY A 44 -0.01 -6.62 7.62
CA GLY A 44 0.75 -6.48 6.37
C GLY A 44 -0.10 -6.72 5.11
N VAL A 45 -1.00 -7.71 5.14
CA VAL A 45 -1.97 -7.97 4.06
C VAL A 45 -2.96 -6.80 3.91
N ILE A 46 -3.47 -6.24 5.01
CA ILE A 46 -4.35 -5.07 4.98
C ILE A 46 -3.59 -3.86 4.39
N LEU A 47 -2.34 -3.63 4.81
CA LEU A 47 -1.47 -2.58 4.27
C LEU A 47 -1.25 -2.72 2.76
N LEU A 48 -1.06 -3.94 2.26
CA LEU A 48 -0.94 -4.21 0.83
C LEU A 48 -2.20 -3.77 0.07
N PHE A 49 -3.38 -4.22 0.49
CA PHE A 49 -4.63 -3.85 -0.18
C PHE A 49 -4.92 -2.35 -0.09
N LEU A 50 -4.62 -1.71 1.05
CA LEU A 50 -4.81 -0.28 1.22
C LEU A 50 -3.86 0.53 0.33
N THR A 51 -2.62 0.08 0.18
CA THR A 51 -1.63 0.69 -0.73
C THR A 51 -2.04 0.51 -2.19
N MET A 52 -2.53 -0.68 -2.58
CA MET A 52 -3.08 -0.94 -3.93
C MET A 52 -4.25 -0.01 -4.24
N GLY A 53 -5.21 0.13 -3.32
CA GLY A 53 -6.32 1.05 -3.46
C GLY A 53 -5.85 2.51 -3.59
N THR A 54 -4.91 2.93 -2.74
CA THR A 54 -4.35 4.30 -2.77
C THR A 54 -3.66 4.60 -4.10
N ALA A 55 -2.84 3.69 -4.60
CA ALA A 55 -2.13 3.85 -5.87
C ALA A 55 -3.09 3.86 -7.07
N PHE A 56 -4.10 2.99 -7.07
CA PHE A 56 -5.15 2.99 -8.10
C PHE A 56 -5.89 4.33 -8.14
N LEU A 57 -6.38 4.83 -6.99
CA LEU A 57 -7.06 6.12 -6.92
C LEU A 57 -6.16 7.27 -7.42
N GLY A 58 -4.87 7.24 -7.05
CA GLY A 58 -3.88 8.22 -7.49
C GLY A 58 -3.63 8.20 -9.00
N TYR A 59 -3.60 7.01 -9.59
CA TYR A 59 -3.42 6.82 -11.04
C TYR A 59 -4.59 7.38 -11.87
N VAL A 60 -5.77 7.54 -11.27
CA VAL A 60 -6.93 8.15 -11.93
C VAL A 60 -6.79 9.69 -12.04
N LEU A 61 -6.09 10.33 -11.10
CA LEU A 61 -6.06 11.79 -10.95
C LEU A 61 -5.49 12.59 -12.14
N PRO A 62 -4.49 12.09 -12.91
CA PRO A 62 -4.03 12.78 -14.12
C PRO A 62 -5.07 12.85 -15.24
N TRP A 63 -6.17 12.10 -15.13
CA TRP A 63 -7.31 12.09 -16.05
C TRP A 63 -6.94 11.85 -17.53
N GLY A 64 -5.92 11.03 -17.78
CA GLY A 64 -5.55 10.57 -19.11
C GLY A 64 -6.41 9.41 -19.61
N GLN A 65 -6.23 9.00 -20.87
CA GLN A 65 -6.97 7.88 -21.47
C GLN A 65 -6.89 6.59 -20.65
N MET A 66 -5.68 6.17 -20.28
CA MET A 66 -5.49 4.96 -19.47
C MET A 66 -6.05 5.11 -18.05
N SER A 67 -5.98 6.31 -17.47
CA SER A 67 -6.58 6.61 -16.16
C SER A 67 -8.10 6.44 -16.19
N PHE A 68 -8.76 7.04 -17.19
CA PHE A 68 -10.21 7.02 -17.33
C PHE A 68 -10.75 5.60 -17.63
N TRP A 69 -10.17 4.93 -18.62
CA TRP A 69 -10.61 3.59 -19.00
C TRP A 69 -10.24 2.55 -17.94
N GLY A 70 -9.08 2.69 -17.31
CA GLY A 70 -8.69 1.87 -16.17
C GLY A 70 -9.68 2.01 -15.01
N ALA A 71 -10.07 3.25 -14.65
CA ALA A 71 -11.08 3.49 -13.63
C ALA A 71 -12.40 2.82 -13.98
N THR A 72 -12.87 3.02 -15.22
CA THR A 72 -14.14 2.45 -15.72
C THR A 72 -14.15 0.93 -15.62
N VAL A 73 -13.13 0.26 -16.15
CA VAL A 73 -13.07 -1.21 -16.19
C VAL A 73 -12.93 -1.80 -14.78
N ILE A 74 -11.99 -1.30 -13.96
CA ILE A 74 -11.69 -1.88 -12.65
C ILE A 74 -12.87 -1.72 -11.68
N THR A 75 -13.47 -0.52 -11.61
CA THR A 75 -14.60 -0.29 -10.69
C THR A 75 -15.85 -1.03 -11.14
N ASN A 76 -16.05 -1.22 -12.44
CA ASN A 76 -17.19 -1.99 -12.95
C ASN A 76 -17.09 -3.49 -12.63
N LEU A 77 -15.94 -4.01 -12.19
CA LEU A 77 -15.86 -5.39 -11.68
C LEU A 77 -16.77 -5.63 -10.46
N LEU A 78 -17.11 -4.58 -9.71
CA LEU A 78 -18.11 -4.66 -8.63
C LEU A 78 -19.50 -5.06 -9.13
N SER A 79 -19.81 -4.85 -10.43
CA SER A 79 -21.08 -5.24 -11.03
C SER A 79 -21.31 -6.75 -11.00
N ALA A 80 -20.24 -7.55 -10.81
CA ALA A 80 -20.31 -9.00 -10.70
C ALA A 80 -20.93 -9.49 -9.37
N ILE A 81 -21.09 -8.61 -8.37
CA ILE A 81 -21.72 -8.95 -7.09
C ILE A 81 -23.23 -9.15 -7.30
N PRO A 82 -23.80 -10.33 -6.98
CA PRO A 82 -25.23 -10.59 -7.15
C PRO A 82 -26.09 -9.61 -6.36
N TYR A 83 -27.22 -9.21 -6.94
CA TYR A 83 -28.24 -8.29 -6.38
C TYR A 83 -27.79 -6.84 -6.14
N LEU A 84 -26.56 -6.61 -5.68
CA LEU A 84 -26.06 -5.29 -5.27
C LEU A 84 -25.10 -4.65 -6.28
N GLY A 85 -24.55 -5.41 -7.23
CA GLY A 85 -23.42 -4.97 -8.06
C GLY A 85 -23.64 -3.65 -8.80
N LYS A 86 -24.76 -3.51 -9.53
CA LYS A 86 -25.09 -2.26 -10.24
C LYS A 86 -25.16 -1.06 -9.28
N MET A 87 -25.84 -1.24 -8.15
CA MET A 87 -25.98 -0.18 -7.15
C MET A 87 -24.63 0.22 -6.54
N LEU A 88 -23.74 -0.75 -6.28
CA LEU A 88 -22.39 -0.47 -5.78
C LEU A 88 -21.55 0.33 -6.79
N VAL A 89 -21.59 -0.03 -8.08
CA VAL A 89 -20.86 0.68 -9.14
C VAL A 89 -21.34 2.13 -9.26
N GLU A 90 -22.65 2.34 -9.40
CA GLU A 90 -23.24 3.68 -9.52
C GLU A 90 -23.01 4.50 -8.24
N TRP A 91 -23.02 3.87 -7.07
CA TRP A 91 -22.71 4.53 -5.80
C TRP A 91 -21.24 4.98 -5.73
N VAL A 92 -20.29 4.14 -6.14
CA VAL A 92 -18.87 4.51 -6.22
C VAL A 92 -18.66 5.66 -7.20
N TRP A 93 -19.25 5.58 -8.39
CA TRP A 93 -19.15 6.63 -9.41
C TRP A 93 -19.85 7.93 -9.00
N GLY A 94 -20.93 7.83 -8.21
CA GLY A 94 -21.80 8.99 -7.94
C GLY A 94 -22.57 9.43 -9.18
N GLY A 95 -22.88 8.49 -10.08
CA GLY A 95 -23.53 8.71 -11.36
C GLY A 95 -23.58 7.43 -12.20
N PHE A 96 -23.99 7.56 -13.47
CA PHE A 96 -24.13 6.42 -14.40
C PHE A 96 -22.83 6.01 -15.11
N ALA A 97 -21.77 6.81 -14.96
CA ALA A 97 -20.46 6.56 -15.53
C ALA A 97 -19.38 7.23 -14.66
N VAL A 98 -18.11 6.88 -14.90
CA VAL A 98 -16.97 7.63 -14.35
C VAL A 98 -16.99 9.06 -14.89
N ASP A 99 -17.10 10.05 -14.00
CA ASP A 99 -17.16 11.47 -14.35
C ASP A 99 -16.57 12.34 -13.21
N ASN A 100 -16.78 13.66 -13.23
CA ASN A 100 -16.21 14.62 -12.28
C ASN A 100 -16.56 14.31 -10.81
N ALA A 101 -17.74 13.74 -10.55
CA ALA A 101 -18.13 13.27 -9.21
C ALA A 101 -17.17 12.18 -8.71
N THR A 102 -16.83 11.21 -9.57
CA THR A 102 -15.84 10.16 -9.30
C THR A 102 -14.46 10.76 -9.05
N LEU A 103 -13.99 11.65 -9.93
CA LEU A 103 -12.66 12.25 -9.82
C LEU A 103 -12.46 13.00 -8.50
N THR A 104 -13.44 13.80 -8.09
CA THR A 104 -13.39 14.57 -6.84
C THR A 104 -13.34 13.66 -5.61
N ARG A 105 -14.13 12.58 -5.61
CA ARG A 105 -14.12 11.56 -4.54
C ARG A 105 -12.79 10.81 -4.49
N PHE A 106 -12.27 10.43 -5.65
CA PHE A 106 -11.02 9.68 -5.75
C PHE A 106 -9.83 10.53 -5.30
N PHE A 107 -9.82 11.83 -5.61
CA PHE A 107 -8.83 12.76 -5.07
C PHE A 107 -8.87 12.81 -3.53
N THR A 108 -10.07 12.94 -2.96
CA THR A 108 -10.26 13.02 -1.51
C THR A 108 -9.80 11.75 -0.81
N LEU A 109 -10.17 10.59 -1.36
CA LEU A 109 -9.74 9.29 -0.83
C LEU A 109 -8.23 9.07 -1.01
N HIS A 110 -7.66 9.37 -2.18
CA HIS A 110 -6.23 9.27 -2.41
C HIS A 110 -5.41 10.14 -1.45
N PHE A 111 -5.94 11.31 -1.06
CA PHE A 111 -5.33 12.16 -0.06
C PHE A 111 -5.43 11.58 1.36
N LEU A 112 -6.59 11.01 1.73
CA LEU A 112 -6.86 10.50 3.08
C LEU A 112 -6.15 9.18 3.38
N LEU A 113 -6.17 8.23 2.44
CA LEU A 113 -5.71 6.85 2.69
C LEU A 113 -4.23 6.73 3.10
N PRO A 114 -3.28 7.55 2.59
CA PRO A 114 -1.91 7.56 3.10
C PRO A 114 -1.79 7.75 4.62
N PHE A 115 -2.68 8.52 5.25
CA PHE A 115 -2.70 8.69 6.70
C PHE A 115 -3.21 7.44 7.42
N ALA A 116 -4.18 6.73 6.82
CA ALA A 116 -4.63 5.44 7.33
C ALA A 116 -3.52 4.37 7.19
N ILE A 117 -2.76 4.38 6.09
CA ILE A 117 -1.58 3.53 5.89
C ILE A 117 -0.56 3.80 7.01
N LEU A 118 -0.25 5.06 7.30
CA LEU A 118 0.66 5.43 8.39
C LEU A 118 0.22 4.84 9.74
N GLY A 119 -1.07 4.99 10.09
CA GLY A 119 -1.62 4.42 11.33
C GLY A 119 -1.49 2.90 11.40
N LEU A 120 -1.78 2.19 10.30
CA LEU A 120 -1.63 0.74 10.22
C LEU A 120 -0.16 0.30 10.21
N THR A 121 0.77 1.10 9.67
CA THR A 121 2.21 0.82 9.76
C THR A 121 2.69 0.87 11.21
N LEU A 122 2.23 1.83 12.01
CA LEU A 122 2.54 1.87 13.44
C LEU A 122 2.00 0.62 14.16
N LEU A 123 0.78 0.21 13.84
CA LEU A 123 0.20 -1.02 14.41
C LEU A 123 0.95 -2.29 13.95
N HIS A 124 1.37 -2.34 12.69
CA HIS A 124 2.19 -3.43 12.15
C HIS A 124 3.51 -3.57 12.91
N LEU A 125 4.18 -2.45 13.17
CA LEU A 125 5.43 -2.41 13.94
C LEU A 125 5.21 -2.75 15.41
N LEU A 126 4.09 -2.31 16.00
CA LEU A 126 3.73 -2.67 17.37
C LEU A 126 3.62 -4.19 17.53
N PHE A 127 2.85 -4.87 16.68
CA PHE A 127 2.76 -6.34 16.73
C PHE A 127 4.09 -7.04 16.44
N LEU A 128 4.93 -6.47 15.58
CA LEU A 128 6.28 -6.99 15.37
C LEU A 128 7.14 -6.87 16.64
N HIS A 129 7.00 -5.80 17.40
CA HIS A 129 7.76 -5.58 18.64
C HIS A 129 7.30 -6.47 19.79
N GLU A 130 6.07 -6.98 19.80
CA GLU A 130 5.61 -7.98 20.77
C GLU A 130 6.38 -9.30 20.67
N THR A 131 6.76 -9.72 19.46
CA THR A 131 7.51 -10.98 19.23
C THR A 131 9.00 -10.77 19.00
N GLY A 132 9.41 -9.59 18.55
CA GLY A 132 10.71 -9.38 17.94
C GLY A 132 10.75 -9.83 16.47
N SER A 133 11.85 -9.48 15.79
CA SER A 133 12.08 -9.87 14.39
C SER A 133 12.52 -11.32 14.25
N ASN A 134 12.11 -11.95 13.14
CA ASN A 134 12.67 -13.23 12.70
C ASN A 134 14.11 -13.06 12.16
N ASN A 135 14.83 -14.17 11.99
CA ASN A 135 16.18 -14.22 11.44
C ASN A 135 16.31 -15.31 10.35
N PRO A 136 17.38 -15.30 9.54
CA PRO A 136 17.54 -16.22 8.42
C PRO A 136 17.56 -17.72 8.77
N LEU A 137 17.92 -18.07 10.01
CA LEU A 137 17.95 -19.46 10.47
C LEU A 137 16.58 -19.94 10.97
N GLY A 138 15.65 -19.03 11.26
CA GLY A 138 14.33 -19.36 11.81
C GLY A 138 14.38 -19.92 13.24
N LEU A 139 15.50 -19.75 13.94
CA LEU A 139 15.70 -20.23 15.32
C LEU A 139 15.48 -19.09 16.33
N ASN A 140 15.32 -19.43 17.61
CA ASN A 140 15.29 -18.42 18.67
C ASN A 140 16.67 -17.70 18.71
N SER A 141 16.64 -16.36 18.66
CA SER A 141 17.83 -15.48 18.63
C SER A 141 18.03 -14.66 19.91
N ASP A 142 17.28 -14.94 20.98
CA ASP A 142 17.29 -14.17 22.24
C ASP A 142 18.68 -14.11 22.89
N GLY A 143 19.47 -15.18 22.76
CA GLY A 143 20.84 -15.24 23.29
C GLY A 143 21.87 -14.41 22.52
N GLU A 144 21.53 -13.91 21.32
CA GLU A 144 22.45 -13.25 20.39
C GLU A 144 21.94 -11.86 19.93
N LYS A 145 21.02 -11.25 20.68
CA LYS A 145 20.49 -9.93 20.33
C LYS A 145 21.54 -8.83 20.47
N VAL A 146 21.49 -7.88 19.54
CA VAL A 146 22.24 -6.62 19.58
C VAL A 146 21.28 -5.43 19.64
N PRO A 147 21.70 -4.27 20.18
CA PRO A 147 20.87 -3.07 20.13
C PRO A 147 20.63 -2.63 18.68
N PHE A 148 19.44 -2.04 18.40
CA PHE A 148 19.12 -1.58 17.05
C PHE A 148 20.09 -0.50 16.56
N HIS A 149 20.37 0.47 17.44
CA HIS A 149 21.42 1.45 17.23
C HIS A 149 22.72 0.94 17.86
N SER A 150 23.86 0.96 17.19
CA SER A 150 24.16 1.57 15.89
C SER A 150 24.07 0.60 14.69
N TYR A 151 24.00 -0.71 14.95
CA TYR A 151 24.11 -1.77 13.95
C TYR A 151 23.12 -1.64 12.80
N TYR A 152 21.81 -1.67 13.10
CA TYR A 152 20.79 -1.63 12.07
C TYR A 152 20.51 -0.21 11.58
N SER A 153 20.71 0.82 12.41
CA SER A 153 20.62 2.22 11.94
C SER A 153 21.60 2.52 10.80
N PHE A 154 22.87 2.08 10.90
CA PHE A 154 23.83 2.26 9.80
C PHE A 154 23.54 1.34 8.60
N LYS A 155 23.12 0.11 8.85
CA LYS A 155 22.72 -0.81 7.77
C LYS A 155 21.58 -0.23 6.94
N ASP A 156 20.57 0.33 7.60
CA ASP A 156 19.40 0.90 6.94
C ASP A 156 19.75 2.20 6.20
N LEU A 157 20.72 2.99 6.70
CA LEU A 157 21.23 4.18 5.99
C LEU A 157 21.92 3.83 4.66
N VAL A 158 22.65 2.72 4.59
CA VAL A 158 23.29 2.26 3.35
C VAL A 158 22.27 1.74 2.35
N GLY A 159 21.15 1.19 2.83
CA GLY A 159 20.07 0.67 2.00
C GLY A 159 19.02 1.72 1.56
N PHE A 160 19.12 2.96 2.05
CA PHE A 160 18.18 4.06 1.79
C PHE A 160 18.42 4.75 0.44
#